data_AF-A0A5C6RI59-F1
#
_entry.id   AF-A0A5C6RI59-F1
#
_cell.length_a   1.000
_cell.length_b   1.000
_cell.length_c   1.000
_cell.angle_alpha   90.00
_cell.angle_beta   90.00
_cell.angle_gamma   90.00
#
_symmetry.space_group_name_H-M   'P 1'
#
loop_
_entity.id
_entity.type
_entity.pdbx_description
1 polymer ?
#
loop_
_entity_poly.entity_id
_entity_poly.type
_entity_poly.pdbx_seq_one_letter_code
_entity_poly.pdbx_strand_id
1 'polypeptide(L)' 'MVGAPSREGGRKEDKLSVRIEPHVKAQLKRLAFNQRLSLSTYIQHMVYRHLEAKGLDHFEPKNDTTWNSN' A
#
# COMPACT_ATOMS: atom_id res chain seq x y z
N MET A 1 -24.02 -24.37 18.92
CA MET A 1 -23.67 -22.96 19.18
C MET A 1 -23.15 -22.37 17.89
N VAL A 2 -23.90 -21.43 17.31
CA VAL A 2 -23.53 -20.71 16.07
C VAL A 2 -22.47 -19.69 16.46
N GLY A 3 -21.23 -19.90 16.02
CA GLY A 3 -20.12 -18.97 16.23
C GLY A 3 -20.43 -17.63 15.59
N ALA A 4 -20.27 -16.56 16.38
CA ALA A 4 -20.58 -15.19 16.02
C ALA A 4 -19.98 -14.78 14.65
N PRO A 5 -20.65 -13.88 13.90
CA PRO A 5 -20.06 -13.29 12.71
C PRO A 5 -18.75 -12.61 13.13
N SER A 6 -17.63 -13.03 12.52
CA SER A 6 -16.38 -12.29 12.65
C SER A 6 -16.66 -10.88 12.13
N ARG A 7 -16.76 -9.94 13.08
CA ARG A 7 -16.66 -8.52 12.82
C ARG A 7 -15.25 -8.30 12.25
N GLU A 8 -15.10 -8.45 10.93
CA GLU A 8 -14.06 -7.77 10.18
C GLU A 8 -14.35 -6.27 10.26
N GLY A 9 -14.10 -5.70 11.45
CA GLY A 9 -13.96 -4.27 11.63
C GLY A 9 -12.82 -3.84 10.74
N GLY A 10 -13.13 -2.96 9.78
CA GLY A 10 -12.22 -2.52 8.73
C GLY A 10 -10.83 -2.26 9.27
N ARG A 11 -9.86 -3.02 8.74
CA ARG A 11 -8.44 -2.77 9.00
C ARG A 11 -8.20 -1.30 8.66
N LYS A 12 -7.72 -0.53 9.64
CA LYS A 12 -7.26 0.83 9.40
C LYS A 12 -6.26 0.75 8.26
N GLU A 13 -6.56 1.40 7.14
CA GLU A 13 -5.59 1.53 6.06
C GLU A 13 -4.37 2.22 6.65
N ASP A 14 -3.25 1.50 6.76
CA ASP A 14 -2.01 2.05 7.27
C ASP A 14 -1.57 3.19 6.35
N LYS A 15 -1.50 4.40 6.91
CA LYS A 15 -1.15 5.60 6.15
C LYS A 15 0.37 5.71 6.06
N LEU A 16 0.91 5.51 4.86
CA LEU A 16 2.31 5.82 4.54
C LEU A 16 2.44 7.28 4.09
N SER A 17 3.24 8.07 4.81
CA SER A 17 3.59 9.44 4.40
C SER A 17 4.95 9.44 3.72
N VAL A 18 5.01 9.89 2.45
CA VAL A 18 6.24 9.94 1.65
C VAL A 18 6.52 11.37 1.24
N ARG A 19 7.78 11.81 1.39
CA ARG A 19 8.25 13.08 0.83
C ARG A 19 8.63 12.87 -0.63
N ILE A 20 7.99 13.62 -1.51
CA ILE A 20 8.21 13.56 -2.96
C ILE A 20 8.52 14.97 -3.44
N GLU A 21 9.47 15.10 -4.35
CA GLU A 21 9.84 16.37 -4.95
C GLU A 21 8.62 17.04 -5.62
N PRO A 22 8.47 18.37 -5.55
CA PRO A 22 7.27 19.05 -6.02
C PRO A 22 6.93 18.81 -7.49
N HIS A 23 7.94 18.75 -8.35
CA HIS A 23 7.76 18.55 -9.79
C HIS A 23 7.28 17.12 -10.11
N VAL A 24 7.86 16.11 -9.44
CA VAL A 24 7.41 14.71 -9.54
C VAL A 24 5.97 14.57 -9.05
N LYS A 25 5.63 15.21 -7.92
CA LYS A 25 4.26 15.20 -7.38
C LYS A 25 3.25 15.80 -8.37
N ALA A 26 3.61 16.88 -9.06
CA ALA A 26 2.75 17.49 -10.08
C ALA A 26 2.51 16.57 -11.26
N GLN A 27 3.56 15.88 -11.74
CA GLN A 27 3.44 14.89 -12.80
C GLN A 27 2.55 13.71 -12.39
N LEU A 28 2.77 13.14 -11.19
CA LEU A 28 1.94 12.04 -10.66
C LEU A 28 0.46 12.44 -10.54
N LYS A 29 0.16 13.67 -10.11
CA LYS A 29 -1.22 14.19 -10.08
C LYS A 29 -1.86 14.23 -11.46
N ARG A 30 -1.12 14.70 -12.48
CA ARG A 30 -1.63 14.75 -13.86
C ARG A 30 -1.91 13.35 -14.41
N LEU A 31 -1.01 12.40 -14.14
CA LEU A 31 -1.18 11.01 -14.57
C LEU A 31 -2.37 10.33 -13.88
N ALA A 32 -2.53 10.53 -12.57
CA ALA A 32 -3.68 10.04 -11.82
C ALA A 32 -5.01 10.61 -12.36
N PHE A 33 -5.04 11.92 -12.66
CA PHE A 33 -6.21 12.59 -13.24
C PHE A 33 -6.60 12.01 -14.59
N ASN A 34 -5.64 11.78 -15.50
CA ASN A 34 -5.90 11.18 -16.81
C ASN A 34 -6.53 9.79 -16.71
N GLN A 35 -6.22 9.05 -15.64
CA GLN A 35 -6.76 7.70 -15.39
C GLN A 35 -8.03 7.72 -14.53
N ARG A 36 -8.54 8.90 -14.15
CA ARG A 36 -9.69 9.08 -13.25
C ARG A 36 -9.50 8.40 -11.89
N LEU A 37 -8.26 8.37 -11.39
CA LEU A 37 -7.91 7.79 -10.10
C LEU A 37 -7.51 8.89 -9.10
N SER A 38 -7.67 8.57 -7.81
CA SER A 38 -7.01 9.36 -6.76
C SER A 38 -5.48 9.19 -6.85
N LEU A 39 -4.73 10.17 -6.35
CA LEU A 39 -3.27 10.09 -6.34
C LEU A 39 -2.76 8.87 -5.55
N SER A 40 -3.38 8.54 -4.42
CA SER A 40 -2.99 7.38 -3.60
C SER A 40 -3.25 6.07 -4.33
N THR A 41 -4.44 5.90 -4.93
CA THR A 41 -4.78 4.71 -5.71
C THR A 41 -3.85 4.54 -6.91
N TYR A 42 -3.54 5.65 -7.60
CA TYR A 42 -2.63 5.63 -8.73
C TYR A 42 -1.22 5.18 -8.31
N ILE A 43 -0.68 5.70 -7.20
CA ILE A 43 0.61 5.29 -6.66
C ILE A 43 0.60 3.81 -6.25
N GLN A 44 -0.47 3.34 -5.58
CA GLN A 44 -0.61 1.93 -5.20
C GLN A 44 -0.54 1.01 -6.42
N HIS A 45 -1.32 1.30 -7.47
CA HIS A 45 -1.29 0.52 -8.72
C HIS A 45 0.10 0.53 -9.37
N MET A 46 0.77 1.68 -9.37
CA MET A 46 2.11 1.81 -9.91
C MET A 46 3.12 0.94 -9.13
N VAL A 47 3.05 0.94 -7.81
CA VAL A 47 3.91 0.12 -6.95
C VAL A 47 3.63 -1.37 -7.17
N TYR A 48 2.37 -1.80 -7.22
CA TYR A 48 2.04 -3.21 -7.46
C TYR A 48 2.55 -3.71 -8.80
N ARG A 49 2.35 -2.94 -9.88
CA ARG A 49 2.90 -3.29 -11.20
C ARG A 49 4.42 -3.39 -11.19
N HIS A 50 5.10 -2.53 -10.42
CA HIS A 50 6.55 -2.56 -10.30
C HIS A 50 7.06 -3.76 -9.49
N LEU A 51 6.33 -4.17 -8.47
CA LEU A 51 6.63 -5.38 -7.69
C LEU A 51 6.41 -6.64 -8.52
N GLU A 52 5.28 -6.73 -9.22
CA GLU A 52 4.95 -7.82 -10.14
C GLU A 52 5.99 -7.97 -11.25
N ALA A 53 6.38 -6.86 -11.90
CA ALA A 53 7.41 -6.86 -12.94
C ALA A 53 8.80 -7.32 -12.44
N LYS A 54 9.03 -7.27 -11.12
CA LYS A 54 10.27 -7.72 -10.47
C LYS A 54 10.17 -9.10 -9.83
N GLY A 55 9.00 -9.74 -9.86
CA GLY A 55 8.73 -10.99 -9.13
C GLY A 55 8.85 -10.83 -7.61
N LEU A 56 8.55 -9.64 -7.09
CA LEU A 56 8.58 -9.28 -5.66
C LEU A 56 7.17 -9.13 -5.07
N ASP A 57 6.16 -9.58 -5.81
CA ASP A 57 4.75 -9.62 -5.42
C ASP A 57 4.48 -10.54 -4.21
N HIS A 58 5.36 -11.53 -3.98
CA HIS A 58 5.41 -12.36 -2.78
C HIS A 58 6.44 -11.84 -1.76
N PHE A 59 6.21 -10.66 -1.18
CA PHE A 59 6.96 -10.28 0.02
C PHE A 59 6.37 -11.05 1.21
N GLU A 60 6.92 -12.23 1.52
CA GLU A 60 6.69 -12.84 2.82
C GLU A 60 7.27 -11.88 3.88
N PRO A 61 6.47 -11.35 4.82
CA PRO A 61 7.04 -10.71 5.98
C PRO A 61 7.86 -11.80 6.66
N LYS A 62 9.19 -11.67 6.63
CA LYS A 62 10.01 -12.43 7.57
C LYS A 62 9.38 -12.20 8.94
N ASN A 63 8.86 -13.26 9.54
CA ASN A 63 8.52 -13.35 10.94
C ASN A 63 9.80 -13.16 11.76
N ASP A 64 10.44 -11.99 11.69
CA ASP A 64 11.35 -11.54 12.75
C ASP A 64 10.49 -10.83 13.81
N THR A 65 9.58 -11.62 14.37
CA THR A 65 9.14 -11.44 15.75
C THR A 65 10.29 -11.90 16.64
N THR A 66 11.37 -11.13 16.67
CA THR A 66 12.18 -11.00 17.88
C THR A 66 11.85 -9.65 18.47
N TRP A 67 10.69 -9.59 19.11
CA TRP A 67 10.48 -8.70 20.24
C TRP A 67 11.63 -8.98 21.21
N ASN A 68 12.60 -8.07 21.25
CA ASN A 68 13.74 -8.19 22.14
C ASN A 68 13.21 -8.01 23.57
N SER A 69 12.97 -9.14 24.25
CA SER A 69 12.81 -9.16 25.69
C SER A 69 14.18 -8.90 26.30
N ASN A 70 14.41 -7.67 26.73
CA ASN A 70 15.40 -7.34 27.75
C ASN A 70 14.85 -6.22 28.63
#